data_AF-A0A7W0H7U9-F1
#
_entry.id   AF-A0A7W0H7U9-F1
#
_cell.length_a   1.000
_cell.length_b   1.000
_cell.length_c   1.000
_cell.angle_alpha   90.00
_cell.angle_beta   90.00
_cell.angle_gamma   90.00
#
_symmetry.space_group_name_H-M   'P 1'
#
loop_
_entity.id
_entity.type
_entity.pdbx_description
1 polymer ?
#
loop_
_entity_poly.entity_id
_entity_poly.type
_entity_poly.pdbx_seq_one_letter_code
_entity_poly.pdbx_strand_id
1 'polypeptide(L)'
;MSWASPLLALPGAVEADGIDAGVAAHYGDPFREQKVLLAGEGLVDLSHRGVVRVSGPDRLTWLHSLTTQHLLALQPHHPITTLVLSPHGHVEHAISGYDDGEALWLHVEPHAAVPLVAWLQSMRFMMQVEVEDISSQWAAVARSQFTVEFV
;
A
#
# COMPACT_ATOMS: atom_id res chain seq x y z
N MET A 1 3.85 0.64 -24.00
CA MET A 1 4.70 -0.30 -23.25
C MET A 1 4.03 -0.54 -21.91
N SER A 2 3.98 -1.78 -21.44
CA SER A 2 3.68 -2.05 -20.04
C SER A 2 4.74 -1.36 -19.18
N TRP A 3 4.33 -0.84 -18.02
CA TRP A 3 5.25 -0.28 -17.04
C TRP A 3 6.18 -1.40 -16.50
N ALA A 4 7.42 -1.07 -16.16
CA ALA A 4 8.36 -1.98 -15.53
C ALA A 4 9.22 -1.22 -14.50
N SER A 5 9.48 -1.85 -13.37
CA SER A 5 10.32 -1.31 -12.31
C SER A 5 11.78 -1.16 -12.77
N PRO A 6 12.47 -0.08 -12.39
CA PRO A 6 13.92 0.03 -12.58
C PRO A 6 14.71 -1.09 -11.91
N LEU A 7 14.17 -1.70 -10.85
CA LEU A 7 14.82 -2.80 -10.14
C LEU A 7 14.79 -4.10 -10.97
N LEU A 8 13.90 -4.22 -11.96
CA LEU A 8 13.89 -5.37 -12.87
C LEU A 8 15.10 -5.39 -13.82
N ALA A 9 15.86 -4.28 -13.94
CA ALA A 9 17.09 -4.21 -14.71
C ALA A 9 18.32 -4.73 -13.95
N LEU A 10 18.19 -5.12 -12.68
CA LEU A 10 19.31 -5.62 -11.88
C LEU A 10 19.74 -7.02 -12.36
N PRO A 11 21.04 -7.39 -12.20
CA PRO A 11 21.54 -8.70 -12.61
C PRO A 11 20.78 -9.84 -11.93
N GLY A 12 20.38 -10.84 -12.73
CA GLY A 12 19.68 -12.03 -12.26
C GLY A 12 18.18 -11.84 -11.98
N ALA A 13 17.65 -10.62 -12.19
CA ALA A 13 16.22 -10.37 -12.06
C ALA A 13 15.42 -11.26 -13.03
N VAL A 14 14.43 -11.94 -12.47
CA VAL A 14 13.40 -12.68 -13.21
C VAL A 14 12.08 -11.99 -12.97
N GLU A 15 11.42 -11.55 -14.05
CA GLU A 15 10.13 -10.85 -13.96
C GLU A 15 9.06 -11.78 -13.38
N ALA A 16 8.24 -11.21 -12.48
CA ALA A 16 7.05 -11.87 -11.98
C ALA A 16 5.93 -11.88 -13.03
N ASP A 17 4.93 -12.72 -12.79
CA ASP A 17 3.80 -12.95 -13.67
C ASP A 17 2.47 -12.49 -13.06
N GLY A 18 1.42 -12.46 -13.88
CA GLY A 18 0.07 -12.12 -13.43
C GLY A 18 -0.04 -10.71 -12.88
N ILE A 19 -0.61 -10.57 -11.68
CA ILE A 19 -0.83 -9.27 -11.04
C ILE A 19 0.49 -8.60 -10.63
N ASP A 20 1.56 -9.37 -10.45
CA ASP A 20 2.88 -8.88 -10.06
C ASP A 20 3.80 -8.58 -11.26
N ALA A 21 3.27 -8.65 -12.50
CA ALA A 21 4.06 -8.33 -13.70
C ALA A 21 4.64 -6.90 -13.64
N GLY A 22 5.87 -6.74 -14.15
CA GLY A 22 6.62 -5.49 -14.10
C GLY A 22 7.54 -5.32 -12.89
N VAL A 23 7.53 -6.22 -11.90
CA VAL A 23 8.55 -6.31 -10.83
C VAL A 23 9.28 -7.66 -10.87
N ALA A 24 10.40 -7.78 -10.15
CA ALA A 24 11.14 -9.03 -10.09
C ALA A 24 10.49 -10.01 -9.10
N ALA A 25 10.28 -11.26 -9.51
CA ALA A 25 9.94 -12.37 -8.61
C ALA A 25 11.14 -12.75 -7.72
N HIS A 26 12.35 -12.69 -8.29
CA HIS A 26 13.62 -12.91 -7.59
C HIS A 26 14.79 -12.36 -8.40
N TYR A 27 15.97 -12.29 -7.77
CA TYR A 27 17.22 -11.81 -8.37
C TYR A 27 18.26 -12.91 -8.64
N GLY A 28 17.87 -14.18 -8.47
CA GLY A 28 18.57 -15.34 -9.04
C GLY A 28 18.74 -16.50 -8.07
N ASP A 29 18.64 -16.24 -6.76
CA ASP A 29 18.70 -17.29 -5.73
C ASP A 29 17.56 -17.07 -4.71
N PRO A 30 16.33 -17.52 -5.04
CA PRO A 30 15.15 -17.30 -4.21
C PRO A 30 15.31 -17.79 -2.76
N PHE A 31 16.05 -18.88 -2.54
CA PHE A 31 16.26 -19.43 -1.20
C PHE A 31 17.22 -18.58 -0.36
N ARG A 32 18.27 -18.03 -0.98
CA ARG A 32 19.14 -17.06 -0.32
C ARG A 32 18.39 -15.76 -0.04
N GLU A 33 17.63 -15.26 -1.02
CA GLU A 33 16.81 -14.05 -0.90
C GLU A 33 15.79 -14.16 0.24
N GLN A 34 15.11 -15.31 0.36
CA GLN A 34 14.22 -15.59 1.49
C GLN A 34 14.92 -15.48 2.84
N LYS A 35 16.14 -16.02 2.97
CA LYS A 35 16.91 -15.94 4.24
C LYS A 35 17.30 -14.51 4.58
N VAL A 36 17.69 -13.72 3.57
CA VAL A 36 18.02 -12.29 3.72
C VAL A 36 16.77 -11.50 4.14
N LEU A 37 15.60 -11.81 3.57
CA LEU A 37 14.32 -11.28 4.04
C LEU A 37 14.04 -11.71 5.48
N LEU A 38 14.17 -12.98 5.86
CA LEU A 38 13.94 -13.40 7.25
C LEU A 38 14.90 -12.71 8.26
N ALA A 39 16.11 -12.36 7.83
CA ALA A 39 17.08 -11.60 8.62
C ALA A 39 16.76 -10.09 8.72
N GLY A 40 15.74 -9.60 8.01
CA GLY A 40 15.40 -8.18 7.97
C GLY A 40 16.39 -7.32 7.17
N GLU A 41 17.21 -7.94 6.33
CA GLU A 41 18.23 -7.29 5.50
C GLU A 41 17.78 -7.13 4.04
N GLY A 42 16.66 -7.77 3.66
CA GLY A 42 16.10 -7.74 2.31
C GLY A 42 15.03 -6.66 2.12
N LEU A 43 14.87 -6.26 0.87
CA LEU A 43 13.78 -5.41 0.40
C LEU A 43 12.99 -6.17 -0.68
N VAL A 44 11.68 -5.95 -0.71
CA VAL A 44 10.78 -6.43 -1.76
C VAL A 44 10.31 -5.22 -2.55
N ASP A 45 10.49 -5.28 -3.86
CA ASP A 45 9.94 -4.29 -4.78
C ASP A 45 8.42 -4.48 -4.89
N LEU A 46 7.67 -3.45 -4.51
CA LEU A 46 6.21 -3.38 -4.65
C LEU A 46 5.80 -2.17 -5.49
N SER A 47 6.69 -1.68 -6.36
CA SER A 47 6.48 -0.45 -7.13
C SER A 47 5.33 -0.55 -8.14
N HIS A 48 4.83 -1.76 -8.41
CA HIS A 48 3.63 -2.01 -9.22
C HIS A 48 2.32 -1.72 -8.48
N ARG A 49 2.37 -1.58 -7.15
CA ARG A 49 1.21 -1.22 -6.33
C ARG A 49 0.82 0.24 -6.54
N GLY A 50 -0.47 0.50 -6.44
CA GLY A 50 -0.98 1.87 -6.44
C GLY A 50 -0.67 2.58 -5.11
N VAL A 51 -0.34 3.86 -5.16
CA VAL A 51 -0.08 4.72 -3.99
C VAL A 51 -1.09 5.86 -3.98
N VAL A 52 -1.84 5.97 -2.89
CA VAL A 52 -2.88 6.99 -2.68
C VAL A 52 -2.52 7.81 -1.45
N ARG A 53 -2.52 9.13 -1.59
CA ARG A 53 -2.32 10.06 -0.48
C ARG A 53 -3.64 10.70 -0.09
N VAL A 54 -3.96 10.69 1.19
CA VAL A 54 -5.13 11.39 1.75
C VAL A 54 -4.66 12.41 2.76
N SER A 55 -4.87 13.70 2.48
CA SER A 55 -4.46 14.80 3.36
C SER A 55 -5.68 15.60 3.85
N GLY A 56 -5.42 16.55 4.76
CA GLY A 56 -6.44 17.40 5.36
C GLY A 56 -6.74 17.05 6.83
N PRO A 57 -7.31 17.99 7.59
CA PRO A 57 -7.52 17.83 9.03
C PRO A 57 -8.53 16.72 9.37
N ASP A 58 -9.48 16.42 8.47
CA ASP A 58 -10.54 15.46 8.75
C ASP A 58 -10.20 14.02 8.31
N ARG A 59 -9.02 13.77 7.74
CA ARG A 59 -8.66 12.51 7.05
C ARG A 59 -8.90 11.24 7.86
N LEU A 60 -8.56 11.25 9.16
CA LEU A 60 -8.71 10.08 10.04
C LEU A 60 -10.17 9.82 10.39
N THR A 61 -10.89 10.85 10.83
CA THR A 61 -12.32 10.76 11.17
C THR A 61 -13.16 10.38 9.95
N TRP A 62 -12.82 10.93 8.80
CA TRP A 62 -13.48 10.64 7.53
C TRP A 62 -13.22 9.21 7.06
N LEU A 63 -11.96 8.76 7.01
CA LEU A 63 -11.69 7.39 6.58
C LEU A 63 -12.26 6.37 7.58
N HIS A 64 -12.25 6.69 8.88
CA HIS A 64 -12.84 5.84 9.92
C HIS A 64 -14.33 5.55 9.69
N SER A 65 -15.11 6.53 9.22
CA SER A 65 -16.54 6.34 8.98
C SER A 65 -16.85 5.54 7.71
N LEU A 66 -15.84 5.36 6.84
CA LEU A 66 -15.97 4.72 5.54
C LEU A 66 -15.42 3.29 5.51
N THR A 67 -14.54 2.93 6.45
CA THR A 67 -13.78 1.68 6.40
C THR A 67 -13.84 0.90 7.71
N THR A 68 -13.39 -0.35 7.67
CA THR A 68 -13.50 -1.27 8.82
C THR A 68 -12.55 -0.98 9.98
N GLN A 69 -11.57 -0.11 9.82
CA GLN A 69 -10.52 0.12 10.83
C GLN A 69 -10.88 1.27 11.77
N HIS A 70 -10.53 1.12 13.04
CA HIS A 70 -10.60 2.20 14.02
C HIS A 70 -9.40 3.15 13.85
N LEU A 71 -9.63 4.36 13.32
CA LEU A 71 -8.56 5.32 13.00
C LEU A 71 -8.53 6.55 13.93
N LEU A 72 -9.54 6.76 14.79
CA LEU A 72 -9.67 7.97 15.61
C LEU A 72 -8.56 8.13 16.65
N ALA A 73 -7.89 7.04 17.03
CA ALA A 73 -6.78 7.03 17.98
C ALA A 73 -5.45 6.62 17.33
N LEU A 74 -5.38 6.60 15.99
CA LEU A 74 -4.20 6.17 15.25
C LEU A 74 -3.02 7.12 15.57
N GLN A 75 -1.91 6.54 16.01
CA GLN A 75 -0.67 7.29 16.19
C GLN A 75 0.06 7.41 14.85
N PRO A 76 0.78 8.52 14.62
CA PRO A 76 1.66 8.65 13.45
C PRO A 76 2.64 7.47 13.34
N HIS A 77 2.91 7.08 12.10
CA HIS A 77 3.76 5.97 11.67
C HIS A 77 3.34 4.58 12.17
N HIS A 78 2.11 4.44 12.67
CA HIS A 78 1.55 3.14 12.97
C HIS A 78 0.92 2.51 11.71
N PRO A 79 1.36 1.30 11.29
CA PRO A 79 0.82 0.65 10.11
C PRO A 79 -0.64 0.23 10.34
N ILE A 80 -1.44 0.33 9.29
CA ILE A 80 -2.83 -0.08 9.28
C ILE A 80 -3.14 -0.95 8.06
N THR A 81 -4.15 -1.79 8.22
CA THR A 81 -4.90 -2.38 7.12
C THR A 81 -6.38 -2.09 7.37
N THR A 82 -7.10 -1.72 6.31
CA THR A 82 -8.53 -1.44 6.37
C THR A 82 -9.23 -1.89 5.10
N LEU A 83 -10.52 -2.18 5.23
CA LEU A 83 -11.35 -2.66 4.12
C LEU A 83 -12.48 -1.68 3.85
N VAL A 84 -12.80 -1.51 2.57
CA VAL A 84 -14.09 -0.96 2.12
C VAL A 84 -15.00 -2.14 1.85
N LEU A 85 -16.19 -2.11 2.45
CA LEU A 85 -17.18 -3.16 2.28
C LEU A 85 -18.41 -2.63 1.56
N SER A 86 -18.99 -3.46 0.70
CA SER A 86 -20.33 -3.22 0.16
C SER A 86 -21.39 -3.31 1.28
N PRO A 87 -22.63 -2.83 1.05
CA PRO A 87 -23.72 -2.99 2.01
C PRO A 87 -24.04 -4.44 2.39
N HIS A 88 -23.60 -5.42 1.58
CA HIS A 88 -23.76 -6.86 1.84
C HIS A 88 -22.52 -7.48 2.49
N GLY A 89 -21.50 -6.68 2.83
CA GLY A 89 -20.28 -7.14 3.49
C GLY A 89 -19.20 -7.71 2.57
N HIS A 90 -19.34 -7.57 1.24
CA HIS A 90 -18.28 -7.99 0.32
C HIS A 90 -17.13 -6.97 0.32
N VAL A 91 -15.89 -7.45 0.25
CA VAL A 91 -14.71 -6.58 0.13
C VAL A 91 -14.69 -5.94 -1.25
N GLU A 92 -14.72 -4.61 -1.30
CA GLU A 92 -14.58 -3.82 -2.52
C GLU A 92 -13.15 -3.29 -2.67
N HIS A 93 -12.54 -2.89 -1.55
CA HIS A 93 -11.13 -2.47 -1.52
C HIS A 93 -10.43 -3.00 -0.27
N ALA A 94 -9.22 -3.51 -0.44
CA ALA A 94 -8.27 -3.78 0.64
C ALA A 94 -7.14 -2.75 0.58
N ILE A 95 -6.92 -2.05 1.68
CA ILE A 95 -6.03 -0.90 1.76
C ILE A 95 -5.05 -1.12 2.89
N SER A 96 -3.77 -0.89 2.66
CA SER A 96 -2.76 -0.86 3.71
C SER A 96 -2.00 0.46 3.67
N GLY A 97 -1.41 0.87 4.78
CA GLY A 97 -0.77 2.18 4.85
C GLY A 97 -0.44 2.62 6.26
N TYR A 98 -0.20 3.92 6.43
CA TYR A 98 0.00 4.56 7.72
C TYR A 98 -0.32 6.06 7.61
N ASP A 99 -0.51 6.73 8.74
CA ASP A 99 -0.57 8.19 8.83
C ASP A 99 0.81 8.71 9.24
N ASP A 100 1.35 9.76 8.61
CA ASP A 100 2.63 10.36 9.02
C ASP A 100 2.48 11.58 9.96
N GLY A 101 1.26 11.87 10.41
CA GLY A 101 0.90 13.06 11.18
C GLY A 101 0.35 14.20 10.31
N GLU A 102 0.62 14.21 9.00
CA GLU A 102 0.15 15.22 8.05
C GLU A 102 -0.81 14.63 7.00
N ALA A 103 -0.53 13.42 6.53
CA ALA A 103 -1.31 12.70 5.53
C ALA A 103 -1.29 11.18 5.81
N LEU A 104 -2.35 10.52 5.35
CA LEU A 104 -2.38 9.08 5.19
C LEU A 104 -1.69 8.69 3.88
N TRP A 105 -0.74 7.78 3.98
CA TRP A 105 -0.06 7.13 2.88
C TRP A 105 -0.60 5.72 2.73
N LEU A 106 -1.37 5.51 1.66
CA LEU A 106 -2.07 4.26 1.40
C LEU A 106 -1.48 3.58 0.18
N HIS A 107 -1.46 2.26 0.19
CA HIS A 107 -1.18 1.45 -0.98
C HIS A 107 -2.20 0.34 -1.15
N VAL A 108 -2.41 -0.04 -2.41
CA VAL A 108 -3.40 -1.03 -2.83
C VAL A 108 -2.81 -1.96 -3.87
N GLU A 109 -3.51 -3.04 -4.19
CA GLU A 109 -3.12 -3.92 -5.30
C GLU A 109 -3.04 -3.16 -6.63
N PRO A 110 -2.25 -3.66 -7.59
CA PRO A 110 -2.18 -3.12 -8.94
C PRO A 110 -3.57 -2.87 -9.54
N HIS A 111 -3.71 -1.74 -10.25
CA HIS A 111 -4.96 -1.28 -10.87
C HIS A 111 -6.10 -0.87 -9.91
N ALA A 112 -5.93 -0.98 -8.59
CA ALA A 112 -6.97 -0.63 -7.62
C ALA A 112 -6.97 0.84 -7.18
N ALA A 113 -5.90 1.62 -7.42
CA ALA A 113 -5.79 3.00 -6.98
C ALA A 113 -6.84 3.91 -7.62
N VAL A 114 -6.98 3.89 -8.95
CA VAL A 114 -7.95 4.74 -9.66
C VAL A 114 -9.40 4.46 -9.21
N PRO A 115 -9.88 3.20 -9.15
CA PRO A 115 -11.20 2.90 -8.57
C PRO A 115 -11.36 3.36 -7.12
N LEU A 116 -10.35 3.14 -6.28
CA LEU A 116 -10.39 3.57 -4.88
C LEU A 116 -10.50 5.09 -4.76
N VAL A 117 -9.69 5.84 -5.50
CA VAL A 117 -9.72 7.32 -5.48
C VAL A 117 -11.06 7.84 -5.96
N ALA A 118 -11.61 7.27 -7.03
CA ALA A 118 -12.93 7.66 -7.52
C ALA A 118 -14.03 7.39 -6.47
N TRP A 119 -14.00 6.23 -5.81
CA TRP A 119 -14.93 5.90 -4.74
C TRP A 119 -14.78 6.84 -3.55
N LEU A 120 -13.56 7.03 -3.05
CA LEU A 120 -13.25 7.94 -1.94
C LEU A 120 -13.74 9.37 -2.24
N GLN A 121 -13.47 9.88 -3.44
CA GLN A 121 -13.93 11.23 -3.83
C GLN A 121 -15.46 11.33 -3.88
N SER A 122 -16.17 10.27 -4.26
CA SER A 122 -17.64 10.25 -4.23
C SER A 122 -18.23 10.24 -2.82
N MET A 123 -17.45 9.78 -1.83
CA MET A 123 -17.83 9.74 -0.41
C MET A 123 -17.44 11.02 0.35
N ARG A 124 -16.82 12.00 -0.33
CA ARG A 124 -16.34 13.24 0.27
C ARG A 124 -17.44 14.31 0.27
N PHE A 125 -18.29 14.33 1.29
CA PHE A 125 -19.30 15.37 1.47
C PHE A 125 -18.96 16.27 2.67
N MET A 126 -18.72 17.56 2.45
CA MET A 126 -18.43 18.59 3.48
C MET A 126 -17.14 18.42 4.30
N MET A 127 -16.32 17.40 4.02
CA MET A 127 -15.07 17.13 4.75
C MET A 127 -13.88 17.86 4.12
N GLN A 128 -12.99 18.39 4.96
CA GLN A 128 -11.73 19.00 4.54
C GLN A 128 -10.67 17.93 4.33
N VAL A 129 -10.80 17.20 3.21
CA VAL A 129 -9.84 16.18 2.79
C VAL A 129 -9.52 16.30 1.31
N GLU A 130 -8.30 15.92 0.94
CA GLU A 130 -7.85 15.80 -0.44
C GLU A 130 -7.34 14.37 -0.66
N VAL A 131 -7.72 13.76 -1.80
CA VAL A 131 -7.37 12.37 -2.16
C VAL A 131 -6.71 12.39 -3.53
N GLU A 132 -5.49 11.87 -3.59
CA GLU A 132 -4.63 11.92 -4.78
C GLU A 132 -4.07 10.53 -5.10
N ASP A 133 -4.15 10.12 -6.37
CA ASP A 133 -3.35 9.02 -6.89
C ASP A 133 -1.95 9.55 -7.22
N ILE A 134 -0.97 9.12 -6.45
CA ILE A 134 0.43 9.55 -6.57
C ILE A 134 1.33 8.38 -7.01
N SER A 135 0.75 7.32 -7.58
CA SER A 135 1.46 6.11 -8.01
C SER A 135 2.58 6.38 -9.02
N SER A 136 2.49 7.46 -9.81
CA SER A 136 3.53 7.85 -10.77
C SER A 136 4.71 8.59 -10.14
N GLN A 137 4.57 9.05 -8.90
CA GLN A 137 5.54 9.88 -8.19
C GLN A 137 6.31 9.09 -7.11
N TRP A 138 5.71 8.01 -6.62
CA TRP A 138 6.23 7.22 -5.50
C TRP A 138 6.20 5.73 -5.80
N ALA A 139 7.15 5.01 -5.19
CA ALA A 139 7.24 3.56 -5.24
C ALA A 139 7.03 2.97 -3.85
N ALA A 140 6.25 1.90 -3.75
CA ALA A 140 6.15 1.13 -2.52
C ALA A 140 7.27 0.08 -2.47
N VAL A 141 7.94 -0.03 -1.33
CA VAL A 141 8.89 -1.10 -1.03
C VAL A 141 8.57 -1.68 0.32
N ALA A 142 8.71 -2.98 0.47
CA ALA A 142 8.54 -3.64 1.75
C ALA A 142 9.88 -4.12 2.31
N ARG A 143 10.01 -3.99 3.63
CA ARG A 143 11.07 -4.60 4.41
C ARG A 143 10.41 -5.49 5.45
N SER A 144 10.93 -6.68 5.64
CA SER A 144 10.57 -7.53 6.77
C SER A 144 11.12 -6.92 8.07
N GLN A 145 10.22 -6.64 9.00
CA GLN A 145 10.57 -6.48 10.41
C GLN A 145 10.04 -7.71 11.14
N PHE A 146 10.96 -8.57 11.60
CA PHE A 146 10.64 -9.62 12.56
C PHE A 146 10.93 -9.08 13.96
N THR A 147 9.91 -8.58 14.63
CA THR A 147 9.94 -8.36 16.07
C THR A 147 9.04 -9.43 16.69
N VAL A 148 9.66 -10.43 17.32
CA VAL A 148 8.94 -11.40 18.15
C VAL A 148 9.20 -11.01 19.60
N GLU A 149 8.29 -10.23 20.17
CA GLU A 149 8.29 -9.93 21.59
C GLU A 149 7.33 -10.90 22.30
N PHE A 150 7.89 -11.68 23.22
CA PHE A 150 7.12 -12.43 24.21
C PHE A 150 7.26 -11.70 25.54
N VAL A 151 6.12 -11.41 26.18
CA VAL A 151 6.04 -10.87 27.54
C VAL A 151 6.16 -12.00 28.55
#